data_AF-A0A3B8Z551-F1
#
_entry.id   AF-A0A3B8Z551-F1
#
_cell.length_a   1.000
_cell.length_b   1.000
_cell.length_c   1.000
_cell.angle_alpha   90.00
_cell.angle_beta   90.00
_cell.angle_gamma   90.00
#
_symmetry.space_group_name_H-M   'P 1'
#
loop_
_entity.id
_entity.type
_entity.pdbx_description
1 polymer ?
#
loop_
_entity_poly.entity_id
_entity_poly.type
_entity_poly.pdbx_seq_one_letter_code
_entity_poly.pdbx_strand_id
1 'polypeptide(L)' 'DHGEGIPEKHLSQITEPFYRADSSRQRNTGGFGLGLYLCRLIAEAHGGS' A
#
# COMPACT_ATOMS: atom_id res chain seq x y z
N ASP A 1 5.29 8.77 -13.42
CA ASP A 1 5.40 9.16 -11.99
C ASP A 1 4.71 10.50 -11.74
N HIS A 2 3.45 10.64 -12.19
CA HIS A 2 2.72 11.92 -12.21
C HIS A 2 1.53 11.92 -11.21
N GLY A 3 1.49 10.95 -10.30
CA GLY A 3 0.50 10.90 -9.23
C GLY A 3 0.95 11.76 -8.05
N GLU A 4 -0.01 12.15 -7.20
CA GLU A 4 0.33 12.61 -5.87
C GLU A 4 1.10 11.51 -5.15
N GLY A 5 2.29 11.85 -4.66
CA GLY A 5 3.09 10.96 -3.83
C GLY A 5 2.37 10.61 -2.52
N ILE A 6 2.87 9.59 -1.84
CA ILE A 6 2.36 9.18 -0.54
C ILE A 6 2.95 10.13 0.54
N PRO A 7 2.12 10.78 1.37
CA PRO A 7 2.62 11.57 2.49
C PRO A 7 3.45 10.72 3.47
N GLU A 8 4.54 11.26 4.00
CA GLU A 8 5.51 10.53 4.84
C GLU A 8 4.86 9.77 6.01
N LYS A 9 3.84 10.38 6.64
CA LYS A 9 3.07 9.79 7.75
C LYS A 9 2.43 8.43 7.42
N HIS A 10 2.24 8.12 6.14
CA HIS A 10 1.63 6.87 5.69
C HIS A 10 2.67 5.82 5.28
N LEU A 11 3.92 6.21 5.02
CA LEU A 11 4.94 5.30 4.47
C LEU A 11 5.19 4.10 5.39
N SER A 12 5.22 4.30 6.71
CA SER A 12 5.47 3.23 7.67
C SER A 12 4.31 2.25 7.82
N GLN A 13 3.11 2.61 7.36
CA GLN A 13 1.89 1.82 7.53
C GLN A 13 1.34 1.30 6.21
N ILE A 14 1.86 1.75 5.05
CA ILE A 14 1.26 1.44 3.76
C ILE A 14 1.36 -0.03 3.35
N THR A 15 2.29 -0.76 3.98
CA THR A 15 2.43 -2.21 3.82
C THR A 15 1.68 -2.99 4.88
N GLU A 16 0.98 -2.35 5.82
CA GLU A 16 0.15 -3.05 6.80
C GLU A 16 -1.11 -3.61 6.12
N PRO A 17 -1.58 -4.80 6.54
CA PRO A 17 -2.78 -5.39 5.97
C PRO A 17 -3.99 -4.49 6.21
N PHE A 18 -4.82 -4.31 5.17
CA PHE A 18 -6.03 -3.48 5.17
C PHE A 18 -5.78 -1.97 5.31
N TYR A 19 -4.52 -1.52 5.37
CA TYR A 19 -4.21 -0.10 5.47
C TYR A 19 -4.52 0.65 4.18
N ARG A 20 -5.01 1.89 4.34
CA ARG A 20 -5.36 2.77 3.23
C ARG A 20 -4.96 4.21 3.55
N ALA A 21 -4.00 4.75 2.79
CA ALA A 21 -3.54 6.14 2.94
C ALA A 21 -4.58 7.19 2.53
N ASP A 22 -5.48 6.83 1.60
CA ASP A 22 -6.53 7.71 1.11
C ASP A 22 -7.90 6.99 1.06
N SER A 23 -8.83 7.47 1.86
CA SER A 23 -10.21 7.01 1.93
C SER A 23 -11.00 7.34 0.65
N SER A 24 -10.59 8.38 -0.10
CA SER A 24 -11.34 8.98 -1.20
C SER A 24 -11.27 8.20 -2.52
N ARG A 25 -10.23 7.39 -2.74
CA ARG A 25 -10.04 6.63 -4.01
C ARG A 25 -10.77 5.29 -4.10
N GLN A 26 -11.74 4.99 -3.23
CA GLN A 26 -12.40 3.67 -3.27
C GLN A 26 -13.89 3.67 -3.00
N ARG A 27 -14.72 3.83 -4.04
CA ARG A 27 -16.05 3.20 -3.97
C ARG A 27 -16.39 2.30 -5.16
N ASN A 28 -15.78 2.52 -6.34
CA ASN A 28 -16.15 1.73 -7.52
C ASN A 28 -15.09 0.71 -8.01
N THR A 29 -13.81 0.84 -7.62
CA THR A 29 -12.71 0.00 -8.16
C THR A 29 -11.65 -0.38 -7.13
N GLY A 30 -11.80 0.03 -5.87
CA GLY A 30 -10.72 -0.02 -4.87
C GLY A 30 -10.53 -1.39 -4.22
N GLY A 31 -9.31 -1.94 -4.33
CA GLY A 31 -8.94 -3.19 -3.64
C GLY A 31 -8.85 -3.04 -2.11
N PHE A 32 -8.89 -4.17 -1.40
CA PHE A 32 -9.00 -4.28 0.06
C PHE A 32 -7.79 -3.81 0.89
N GLY A 33 -6.86 -3.03 0.33
CA GLY A 33 -5.64 -2.62 1.04
C GLY A 33 -4.66 -3.78 1.29
N LEU A 34 -4.70 -4.81 0.44
CA LEU A 34 -3.84 -5.99 0.55
C LEU A 34 -2.69 -6.02 -0.46
N GLY A 35 -2.74 -5.21 -1.52
CA GLY A 35 -1.76 -5.27 -2.60
C GLY A 35 -0.32 -4.99 -2.14
N LEU A 36 -0.11 -3.89 -1.41
CA LEU A 36 1.22 -3.53 -0.90
C LEU A 36 1.72 -4.48 0.19
N TYR A 37 0.81 -4.98 1.04
CA TYR A 37 1.15 -6.02 2.02
C TYR A 37 1.67 -7.29 1.34
N LEU A 38 0.97 -7.78 0.30
CA LEU A 38 1.40 -8.94 -0.48
C LEU A 38 2.74 -8.70 -1.19
N CYS A 39 2.94 -7.52 -1.79
CA CYS A 39 4.21 -7.16 -2.40
C CYS A 39 5.36 -7.22 -1.38
N ARG A 40 5.13 -6.73 -0.15
CA ARG A 40 6.13 -6.82 0.92
C ARG A 40 6.45 -8.27 1.29
N LEU A 41 5.44 -9.10 1.50
CA LEU A 41 5.64 -10.52 1.80
C LEU A 41 6.40 -11.25 0.70
N ILE A 42 6.11 -10.94 -0.57
CA ILE A 42 6.82 -11.53 -1.72
C ILE A 42 8.28 -11.05 -1.73
N ALA A 43 8.53 -9.76 -1.55
CA ALA A 43 9.89 -9.22 -1.51
C ALA A 43 10.71 -9.87 -0.38
N GLU A 44 10.14 -9.96 0.83
CA GLU A 44 10.77 -10.62 1.98
C GLU A 44 11.06 -12.11 1.71
N ALA A 45 10.11 -12.83 1.10
CA ALA A 45 10.29 -14.23 0.72
C ALA A 45 11.42 -14.43 -0.31
N HIS A 46 11.77 -13.40 -1.09
CA HIS A 46 12.87 -13.41 -2.05
C HIS A 46 14.17 -12.78 -1.49
N GLY A 47 14.21 -12.45 -0.19
CA GLY A 47 15.38 -11.85 0.47
C GLY A 47 15.56 -10.35 0.21
N GLY A 48 14.53 -9.68 -0.33
CA GLY A 48 14.46 -8.22 -0.42
C GLY A 48 13.92 -7.58 0.87
N SER A 49 14.05 -6.26 0.99
CA SER A 49 13.61 -5.47 2.16
C SER A 49 12.95 -4.17 1.77
#